data_AF-A0A381ZCA6-F1
#
_entry.id   AF-A0A381ZCA6-F1
#
_cell.length_a   1.000
_cell.length_b   1.000
_cell.length_c   1.000
_cell.angle_alpha   90.00
_cell.angle_beta   90.00
_cell.angle_gamma   90.00
#
_symmetry.space_group_name_H-M   'P 1'
#
loop_
_entity.id
_entity.type
_entity.pdbx_description
1 polymer ?
#
loop_
_entity_poly.entity_id
_entity_poly.type
_entity_poly.pdbx_seq_one_letter_code
_entity_poly.pdbx_strand_id
1 'polypeptide(L)'
;MEFITRKHISRRTMLRGVGATIGLPLLDAMVPAQSAWASSPEAAAAERTRLVCIEQVHGAAGCNELGASLNLWNPKAEGRDFDLSPTSLRS
;
A
#
# COMPACT_ATOMS: atom_id res chain seq x y z
N MET A 1 24.47 6.67 34.73
CA MET A 1 24.04 5.48 33.98
C MET A 1 22.65 5.77 33.44
N GLU A 2 22.51 6.08 32.16
CA GLU A 2 21.22 6.38 31.53
C GLU A 2 20.49 5.06 31.24
N PHE A 3 19.30 4.88 31.80
CA PHE A 3 18.47 3.69 31.62
C PHE A 3 17.55 3.87 30.40
N ILE A 4 17.73 3.05 29.36
CA ILE A 4 16.81 3.02 28.22
C ILE A 4 15.52 2.30 28.64
N THR A 5 14.49 3.08 28.98
CA THR A 5 13.23 2.59 29.58
C THR A 5 12.29 1.85 28.63
N ARG A 6 12.64 1.66 27.35
CA ARG A 6 11.78 1.09 26.29
C ARG A 6 10.36 1.71 26.23
N LYS A 7 10.19 2.94 26.70
CA LYS A 7 8.92 3.65 26.60
C LYS A 7 8.67 4.01 25.14
N HIS A 8 7.51 3.60 24.61
CA HIS A 8 7.08 3.92 23.25
C HIS A 8 5.95 4.95 23.28
N ILE A 9 6.07 5.99 22.47
CA ILE A 9 4.96 6.90 22.16
C ILE A 9 4.25 6.40 20.90
N SER A 10 2.92 6.52 20.84
CA SER A 10 2.18 6.09 19.65
C SER A 10 2.56 6.95 18.44
N ARG A 11 2.74 6.32 17.27
CA ARG A 11 3.03 7.03 16.00
C ARG A 11 2.02 8.13 15.71
N ARG A 12 0.74 7.90 16.01
CA ARG A 12 -0.33 8.90 15.86
C ARG A 12 -0.08 10.12 16.75
N THR A 13 0.31 9.90 18.01
CA THR A 13 0.61 10.98 18.97
C THR A 13 1.81 11.78 18.50
N MET A 14 2.87 11.11 18.03
CA MET A 14 4.04 11.78 17.47
C MET A 14 3.70 12.57 16.20
N LEU A 15 3.00 11.98 15.24
CA LEU A 15 2.62 12.63 13.97
C LEU A 15 1.63 13.78 14.16
N ARG A 16 0.81 13.76 15.22
CA ARG A 16 -0.05 14.89 15.59
C ARG A 16 0.75 16.08 16.14
N GLY A 17 1.92 15.86 16.75
CA GLY A 17 2.78 16.90 17.31
C GLY A 17 3.89 17.39 16.37
N VAL A 18 4.34 16.55 15.45
CA VAL A 18 5.48 16.80 14.53
C VAL A 18 4.98 17.11 13.12
N GLY A 19 3.90 17.90 12.99
CA GLY A 19 3.33 18.26 11.69
C GLY A 19 4.38 18.76 10.67
N ALA A 20 4.13 18.47 9.38
CA ALA A 20 4.86 18.96 8.20
C ALA A 20 6.38 18.70 8.08
N THR A 21 7.06 18.02 9.01
CA THR A 21 8.48 17.61 8.81
C THR A 21 8.61 16.23 8.16
N ILE A 22 7.75 15.90 7.19
CA ILE A 22 7.83 14.62 6.46
C ILE A 22 8.94 14.74 5.42
N GLY A 23 10.17 14.52 5.83
CA GLY A 23 11.34 14.65 4.97
C GLY A 23 11.74 13.38 4.21
N LEU A 24 11.35 12.19 4.66
CA LEU A 24 11.79 10.96 3.97
C LEU A 24 10.90 9.76 4.32
N PRO A 25 10.55 8.92 3.33
CA PRO A 25 10.07 7.56 3.58
C PRO A 25 11.08 6.81 4.48
N LEU A 26 10.59 5.96 5.39
CA LEU A 26 11.46 5.10 6.19
C LEU A 26 12.25 4.19 5.25
N LEU A 27 13.57 4.39 5.17
CA LEU A 27 14.47 3.57 4.37
C LEU A 27 14.93 2.35 5.18
N ASP A 28 15.19 1.22 4.53
CA ASP A 28 15.71 0.02 5.19
C ASP A 28 17.02 0.29 5.94
N ALA A 29 17.86 1.20 5.42
CA ALA A 29 19.10 1.65 6.07
C ALA A 29 18.87 2.37 7.41
N MET A 30 17.65 2.82 7.70
CA MET A 30 17.26 3.46 8.96
C MET A 30 16.77 2.44 10.00
N VAL A 31 16.66 1.16 9.64
CA VAL A 31 16.37 0.08 10.57
C VAL A 31 17.68 -0.38 11.22
N PRO A 32 17.82 -0.31 12.56
CA PRO A 32 19.06 -0.72 13.22
C PRO A 32 19.39 -2.19 12.91
N ALA A 33 20.63 -2.45 12.49
CA ALA A 33 21.11 -3.79 12.21
C ALA A 33 20.91 -4.71 13.42
N GLN A 34 20.44 -5.93 13.18
CA GLN A 34 20.15 -6.96 14.20
C GLN A 34 19.04 -6.61 15.21
N SER A 35 18.24 -5.56 14.98
CA SER A 35 17.08 -5.29 15.82
C SER A 35 15.90 -6.22 15.48
N ALA A 36 15.18 -6.69 16.50
CA ALA A 36 13.92 -7.45 16.35
C ALA A 36 12.79 -6.64 15.68
N TRP A 37 13.09 -5.46 15.13
CA TRP A 37 12.17 -4.66 14.34
C TRP A 37 11.66 -5.39 13.11
N ALA A 38 12.44 -6.29 12.51
CA ALA A 38 11.95 -7.12 11.39
C ALA A 38 10.73 -7.98 11.79
N SER A 39 10.61 -8.36 13.06
CA SER A 39 9.47 -9.10 13.62
C SER A 39 8.39 -8.18 14.22
N SER A 40 8.54 -6.87 14.13
CA SER A 40 7.57 -5.95 14.73
C SER A 40 6.32 -5.80 13.85
N PRO A 41 5.15 -5.52 14.46
CA PRO A 41 3.94 -5.18 13.71
C PRO A 41 4.15 -4.00 12.74
N GLU A 42 5.10 -3.11 13.06
CA GLU A 42 5.45 -1.96 12.23
C GLU A 42 6.20 -2.36 10.95
N ALA A 43 7.07 -3.36 10.98
CA ALA A 43 7.74 -3.88 9.79
C ALA A 43 6.75 -4.65 8.90
N ALA A 44 5.91 -5.50 9.50
CA ALA A 44 4.83 -6.17 8.78
C ALA A 44 3.83 -5.18 8.13
N ALA A 45 3.62 -4.02 8.75
CA ALA A 45 2.77 -2.97 8.19
C ALA A 45 3.41 -2.21 7.01
N ALA A 46 4.74 -2.25 6.88
CA ALA A 46 5.51 -1.67 5.77
C ALA A 46 5.52 -2.60 4.54
N GLU A 47 5.46 -3.92 4.75
CA GLU A 47 5.39 -4.94 3.69
C GLU A 47 4.02 -4.97 2.96
N ARG A 48 2.98 -4.34 3.54
CA ARG A 48 1.65 -4.30 2.91
C ARG A 48 1.63 -3.35 1.71
N THR A 49 1.39 -3.88 0.51
CA THR A 49 1.06 -3.08 -0.68
C THR A 49 -0.20 -2.24 -0.40
N ARG A 50 -0.02 -0.93 -0.25
CA ARG A 50 -1.11 0.01 0.09
C ARG A 50 -1.90 0.48 -1.12
N LEU A 51 -1.28 0.45 -2.30
CA LEU A 51 -1.83 0.96 -3.55
C LEU A 51 -1.30 0.11 -4.69
N VAL A 52 -2.19 -0.25 -5.60
CA VAL A 52 -1.86 -0.83 -6.90
C VAL A 52 -2.59 0.02 -7.94
N CYS A 53 -1.85 0.49 -8.94
CA CYS A 53 -2.41 1.17 -10.10
C CYS A 53 -2.25 0.25 -11.30
N ILE A 54 -3.34 0.03 -12.03
CA ILE A 54 -3.34 -0.73 -13.28
C ILE A 54 -3.65 0.25 -14.40
N GLU A 55 -2.72 0.40 -15.33
CA GLU A 55 -2.91 1.25 -16.49
C GLU A 55 -3.48 0.43 -17.66
N GLN A 56 -4.51 0.95 -18.33
CA GLN A 56 -4.92 0.48 -19.64
C GLN A 56 -4.52 1.49 -20.70
N VAL A 57 -3.64 1.08 -21.61
CA VAL A 57 -3.21 1.88 -22.75
C VAL A 57 -4.33 2.03 -23.78
N HIS A 58 -4.26 3.10 -24.58
CA HIS A 58 -5.15 3.28 -25.73
C HIS A 58 -5.00 2.10 -26.70
N GLY A 59 -6.11 1.44 -27.02
CA GLY A 59 -6.14 0.22 -27.83
C GLY A 59 -6.43 -1.06 -27.05
N ALA A 60 -6.50 -1.00 -25.72
CA ALA A 60 -6.97 -2.12 -24.91
C ALA A 60 -8.44 -2.47 -25.18
N ALA A 61 -8.80 -3.74 -24.99
CA ALA A 61 -10.12 -4.27 -25.36
C ALA A 61 -11.29 -3.52 -24.68
N GLY A 62 -11.09 -3.01 -23.45
CA GLY A 62 -12.08 -2.22 -22.71
C GLY A 62 -12.15 -0.74 -23.06
N CYS A 63 -11.35 -0.23 -24.00
CA CYS A 63 -11.28 1.20 -24.34
C CYS A 63 -12.35 1.67 -25.34
N ASN A 64 -13.38 0.86 -25.59
CA ASN A 64 -14.57 1.23 -26.37
C ASN A 64 -15.84 0.85 -25.60
N GLU A 65 -16.98 1.44 -25.96
CA GLU A 65 -18.26 1.25 -25.25
C GLU A 65 -18.67 -0.23 -25.13
N LEU A 66 -18.50 -0.99 -26.22
CA LEU A 66 -18.83 -2.41 -26.24
C LEU A 66 -17.93 -3.20 -25.29
N GLY A 67 -16.61 -3.01 -25.38
CA GLY A 67 -15.63 -3.68 -24.54
C GLY A 67 -15.79 -3.35 -23.07
N ALA A 68 -16.13 -2.10 -22.74
CA ALA A 68 -16.47 -1.70 -21.38
C ALA A 68 -17.75 -2.41 -20.88
N SER A 69 -18.80 -2.50 -21.71
CA SER A 69 -20.04 -3.21 -21.33
C SER A 69 -19.84 -4.71 -21.08
N LEU A 70 -18.84 -5.30 -21.75
CA LEU A 70 -18.44 -6.70 -21.61
C LEU A 70 -17.40 -6.91 -20.50
N ASN A 71 -16.98 -5.84 -19.82
CA ASN A 71 -15.91 -5.84 -18.81
C ASN A 71 -14.59 -6.41 -19.37
N LEU A 72 -14.27 -6.17 -20.65
CA LEU A 72 -13.02 -6.66 -21.23
C LEU A 72 -11.85 -5.89 -20.64
N TRP A 73 -11.02 -6.58 -19.85
CA TRP A 73 -9.89 -6.01 -19.11
C TRP A 73 -10.26 -4.92 -18.07
N ASN A 74 -11.54 -4.59 -17.96
CA ASN A 74 -12.10 -3.69 -16.96
C ASN A 74 -12.76 -4.47 -15.82
N PRO A 75 -12.79 -3.90 -14.61
CA PRO A 75 -13.51 -4.50 -13.49
C PRO A 75 -15.02 -4.40 -13.70
N LYS A 76 -15.76 -5.42 -13.23
CA LYS A 76 -17.22 -5.40 -13.19
C LYS A 76 -17.77 -4.50 -12.09
N ALA A 77 -17.05 -4.43 -10.97
CA ALA A 77 -17.36 -3.57 -9.84
C ALA A 77 -16.07 -2.91 -9.35
N GLU A 78 -16.17 -1.69 -8.84
CA GLU A 78 -15.04 -0.86 -8.40
C GLU A 78 -15.05 -0.64 -6.87
N GLY A 79 -13.97 -0.06 -6.34
CA GLY A 79 -13.90 0.33 -4.93
C GLY A 79 -13.72 -0.87 -3.98
N ARG A 80 -14.59 -0.99 -2.97
CA ARG A 80 -14.47 -2.07 -1.97
C ARG A 80 -14.81 -3.45 -2.52
N ASP A 81 -15.63 -3.49 -3.56
CA ASP A 81 -16.12 -4.72 -4.18
C ASP A 81 -15.44 -4.97 -5.53
N PHE A 82 -14.16 -4.57 -5.64
CA PHE A 82 -13.38 -4.64 -6.88
C PHE A 82 -13.35 -6.08 -7.47
N ASP A 83 -13.80 -6.23 -8.71
CA ASP A 83 -13.99 -7.56 -9.34
C ASP A 83 -13.47 -7.63 -10.79
N LEU A 84 -12.38 -8.36 -10.99
CA LEU A 84 -11.80 -8.69 -12.31
C LEU A 84 -12.10 -10.14 -12.76
N SER A 85 -12.84 -10.91 -11.95
CA SER A 85 -13.10 -12.33 -12.20
C SER A 85 -13.87 -12.70 -13.47
N PRO A 86 -14.73 -11.83 -14.04
CA PRO A 86 -15.51 -12.20 -15.23
C PRO A 86 -14.67 -12.38 -16.50
N THR A 87 -13.53 -11.67 -16.60
CA THR A 87 -12.74 -11.58 -17.82
C THR A 87 -11.24 -11.71 -17.54
N SER A 88 -10.62 -10.73 -16.87
CA SER A 88 -9.16 -10.61 -16.75
C SER A 88 -8.48 -11.71 -15.94
N LEU A 89 -9.22 -12.43 -15.08
CA LEU A 89 -8.69 -13.50 -14.24
C LEU A 89 -9.07 -14.91 -14.73
N ARG A 90 -9.62 -15.05 -15.95
CA ARG A 90 -9.94 -16.35 -16.55
C ARG A 90 -8.84 -16.76 -17.51
N SER A 91 -8.36 -18.00 -17.38
CA SER A 91 -7.37 -18.64 -18.27
C SER A 91 -8.00 -19.20 -19.54
#